data_AF-A0A2T2PR10-F1
#
_entry.id   AF-A0A2T2PR10-F1
#
_cell.length_a   1.000
_cell.length_b   1.000
_cell.length_c   1.000
_cell.angle_alpha   90.00
_cell.angle_beta   90.00
_cell.angle_gamma   90.00
#
_symmetry.space_group_name_H-M   'P 1'
#
loop_
_entity.id
_entity.type
_entity.pdbx_description
1 polymer ?
#
loop_
_entity_poly.entity_id
_entity_poly.type
_entity_poly.pdbx_seq_one_letter_code
_entity_poly.pdbx_strand_id
1 'polypeptide(L)' 'AGMEENPVNLDPRMAKLAGGVHRLDGQLMVVLDIDRVLDLETRVQMAA' A
#
# COMPACT_ATOMS: atom_id res chain seq x y z
N ALA A 1 -13.77 -10.88 -8.09
CA ALA A 1 -13.29 -9.65 -8.76
C ALA A 1 -11.78 -9.58 -8.53
N GLY A 2 -10.98 -9.39 -9.59
CA GLY A 2 -9.53 -9.51 -9.52
C GLY A 2 -8.84 -8.28 -8.91
N MET A 3 -7.68 -8.48 -8.30
CA MET A 3 -6.77 -7.41 -7.92
C MET A 3 -5.95 -7.00 -9.16
N GLU A 4 -5.82 -5.71 -9.40
CA GLU A 4 -4.99 -5.13 -10.46
C GLU A 4 -3.63 -4.69 -9.88
N GLU A 5 -2.59 -4.60 -10.73
CA GLU A 5 -1.30 -4.04 -10.33
C GLU A 5 -1.42 -2.56 -9.94
N ASN A 6 -0.45 -2.07 -9.16
CA ASN A 6 -0.40 -0.67 -8.76
C ASN A 6 -0.28 0.22 -10.02
N PRO A 7 -1.18 1.20 -10.20
CA PRO A 7 -1.15 2.07 -11.36
C PRO A 7 0.07 2.99 -11.30
N VAL A 8 0.61 3.35 -12.47
CA VAL A 8 1.86 4.13 -12.59
C VAL A 8 1.81 5.52 -11.95
N ASN A 9 0.60 6.05 -11.73
CA ASN A 9 0.36 7.34 -11.12
C ASN A 9 0.07 7.26 -9.60
N LEU A 10 0.19 6.09 -8.98
CA LEU A 10 0.07 5.94 -7.53
C LEU A 10 1.25 6.61 -6.82
N ASP A 11 1.00 7.24 -5.66
CA ASP A 11 2.06 7.83 -4.85
C ASP A 11 3.15 6.78 -4.56
N PRO A 12 4.45 7.07 -4.81
CA PRO A 12 5.52 6.09 -4.66
C PRO A 12 5.68 5.53 -3.25
N ARG A 13 5.29 6.25 -2.19
CA ARG A 13 5.32 5.73 -0.81
C ARG A 13 4.18 4.73 -0.61
N MET A 14 2.99 5.05 -1.13
CA MET A 14 1.85 4.14 -1.10
C MET A 14 2.09 2.89 -1.95
N ALA A 15 2.70 3.02 -3.13
CA ALA A 15 3.01 1.89 -4.02
C ALA A 15 3.96 0.85 -3.40
N LYS A 16 4.81 1.26 -2.45
CA LYS A 16 5.67 0.33 -1.70
C LYS A 16 4.88 -0.53 -0.71
N LEU A 17 3.83 0.05 -0.14
CA LEU A 17 2.98 -0.58 0.88
C LEU A 17 1.75 -1.26 0.27
N ALA A 18 1.40 -0.96 -0.97
CA ALA A 18 0.23 -1.52 -1.64
C ALA A 18 0.55 -2.87 -2.31
N GLY A 19 -0.31 -3.86 -2.10
CA GLY A 19 -0.31 -5.14 -2.80
C GLY A 19 -0.98 -5.10 -4.18
N GLY A 20 -1.72 -4.03 -4.47
CA GLY A 20 -2.44 -3.81 -5.71
C GLY A 20 -3.59 -2.82 -5.53
N VAL A 21 -4.45 -2.73 -6.53
CA VAL A 21 -5.67 -1.93 -6.48
C VAL A 21 -6.89 -2.75 -6.87
N HIS A 22 -8.05 -2.35 -6.37
CA HIS A 22 -9.33 -2.88 -6.75
C HIS A 22 -10.22 -1.77 -7.28
N ARG A 23 -10.79 -2.00 -8.47
CA ARG A 23 -11.66 -1.03 -9.11
C ARG A 23 -13.09 -1.20 -8.59
N LEU A 24 -13.61 -0.12 -8.02
CA LEU A 24 -14.98 0.01 -7.59
C LEU A 24 -15.70 0.99 -8.55
N ASP A 25 -17.02 1.06 -8.48
CA ASP A 25 -17.78 1.99 -9.32
C ASP A 25 -17.39 3.45 -9.01
N GLY A 26 -16.65 4.07 -9.93
CA GLY A 26 -16.16 5.44 -9.82
C GLY A 26 -15.05 5.66 -8.79
N GLN A 27 -14.52 4.60 -8.16
CA GLN A 27 -13.49 4.70 -7.13
C GLN A 27 -12.38 3.66 -7.32
N LEU A 28 -11.21 3.95 -6.77
CA LEU A 28 -10.09 3.03 -6.73
C LEU A 28 -9.76 2.72 -5.28
N MET A 29 -9.89 1.45 -4.89
CA MET A 29 -9.49 0.97 -3.57
C MET A 29 -8.06 0.48 -3.63
N VAL A 30 -7.17 1.05 -2.83
CA VAL A 30 -5.81 0.55 -2.68
C VAL A 30 -5.83 -0.62 -1.69
N VAL A 31 -5.25 -1.76 -2.07
CA VAL A 31 -5.11 -2.92 -1.20
C VAL A 31 -3.77 -2.81 -0.46
N LEU A 32 -3.82 -2.72 0.86
CA LEU A 32 -2.64 -2.60 1.71
C LEU A 32 -2.02 -3.97 1.97
N ASP A 33 -0.71 -4.09 1.76
CA ASP A 33 0.09 -5.24 2.14
C ASP A 33 0.49 -5.10 3.62
N ILE A 34 -0.11 -5.93 4.48
CA ILE A 34 0.08 -5.85 5.93
C ILE A 34 1.48 -6.30 6.34
N ASP A 35 2.06 -7.30 5.67
CA ASP A 35 3.40 -7.78 6.00
C ASP A 35 4.43 -6.67 5.78
N ARG A 36 4.33 -5.93 4.67
CA ARG A 36 5.20 -4.78 4.39
C ARG A 36 5.01 -3.61 5.36
N VAL A 37 3.79 -3.41 5.85
CA VAL A 37 3.47 -2.34 6.81
C VAL A 37 4.03 -2.67 8.19
N LEU A 38 3.89 -3.93 8.64
CA LEU A 38 4.43 -4.38 9.91
C LEU A 38 5.96 -4.40 9.91
N ASP A 39 6.59 -4.71 8.77
CA ASP A 39 8.05 -4.56 8.61
C ASP A 39 8.54 -3.11 8.80
N LEU A 40 7.66 -2.11 8.61
CA LEU A 40 7.99 -0.70 8.80
C LEU A 40 8.19 -0.33 10.29
N GLU A 41 7.65 -1.12 11.23
CA GLU A 41 7.64 -0.79 12.67
C GLU A 41 9.01 -0.88 13.36
N THR A 42 10.08 -1.30 12.67
CA THR A 42 11.40 -1.50 13.32
C THR A 42 12.29 -0.23 13.40
N ARG A 43 11.78 0.97 13.08
CA ARG A 43 12.56 2.23 13.22
C ARG A 43 11.81 3.40 13.84
N VAL A 44 11.00 3.16 14.87
CA VAL A 44 10.74 4.23 15.83
C VAL A 44 11.95 4.30 16.75
N GLN A 45 12.88 5.22 16.46
CA GLN A 45 13.95 5.55 17.38
C GLN A 45 13.32 6.04 18.68
N MET A 46 13.35 5.19 19.71
CA MET A 46 13.18 5.63 21.08
C MET A 46 14.37 6.55 21.39
N ALA A 47 14.13 7.85 21.31
CA ALA A 47 15.02 8.84 21.90
C ALA A 47 14.91 8.68 23.42
N ALA A 48 15.93 8.05 24.00
CA ALA A 48 16.23 8.07 25.42
C ALA A 48 16.94 9.38 25.77
#